data_AF-A0A7J4ILJ4-F1
#
_entry.id   AF-A0A7J4ILJ4-F1
#
_cell.length_a   1.000
_cell.length_b   1.000
_cell.length_c   1.000
_cell.angle_alpha   90.00
_cell.angle_beta   90.00
_cell.angle_gamma   90.00
#
_symmetry.space_group_name_H-M   'P 1'
#
loop_
_entity.id
_entity.type
_entity.pdbx_description
1 polymer ?
#
loop_
_entity_poly.entity_id
_entity_poly.type
_entity_poly.pdbx_seq_one_letter_code
_entity_poly.pdbx_strand_id
1 'polypeptide(L)'
;MPSCKSVYEPQEDSTLLEKWVRQLSFGKVLDMGTGSGVQAIAAAHHEGVESVVATDISREAIAYCRRNARHPKITCRVSDLFSAFGKGKRHAVFDTLIFNPPYLPAELKPGDISLEGGRKGYETIERFLKGANDHLENEGIILLLFSSLTKKEKVDAFIRENLFGFELLEKRHYFFEDLFVYRIAKTPLLRELSSAGISGMGYHARGKRGLVYAGTLKGRKVAVKVANPSSRAVGKIRHEAEMLGKLNRKGIGPRLIAHTDRYLVEEFIGGDFIGGFIASSSGSTIRKVIKMVMEQMRILDGMGIMKEEMQRPHKHIIVCEGKPVLLDFERAHHALKPGNVTQFCQYLIGTALTGMLREKNINIDKEHLIGLAREYKNAPSGKGRAKAFRAIEREIMIS
;
A
#
# COMPACT_ATOMS: atom_id res chain seq x y z
N MET A 1 -18.04 -20.29 37.05
CA MET A 1 -17.18 -21.03 36.10
C MET A 1 -15.78 -21.13 36.70
N PRO A 2 -15.05 -22.25 36.60
CA PRO A 2 -13.67 -22.29 37.09
C PRO A 2 -12.81 -21.36 36.22
N SER A 3 -12.30 -20.30 36.83
CA SER A 3 -11.47 -19.30 36.15
C SER A 3 -10.16 -19.93 35.68
N CYS A 4 -9.85 -19.76 34.40
CA CYS A 4 -8.53 -20.07 33.88
C CYS A 4 -7.73 -18.77 33.95
N LYS A 5 -6.72 -18.69 34.83
CA LYS A 5 -5.94 -17.45 35.07
C LYS A 5 -5.30 -16.82 33.82
N SER A 6 -5.28 -17.52 32.69
CA SER A 6 -4.67 -17.12 31.42
C SER A 6 -5.67 -16.75 30.31
N VAL A 7 -6.98 -16.87 30.55
CA VAL A 7 -8.03 -16.54 29.56
C VAL A 7 -8.80 -15.31 30.02
N TYR A 8 -8.93 -14.31 29.13
CA TYR A 8 -9.72 -13.13 29.39
C TYR A 8 -11.20 -13.51 29.60
N GLU A 9 -11.74 -13.16 30.77
CA GLU A 9 -13.14 -13.35 31.10
C GLU A 9 -13.97 -12.26 30.39
N PRO A 10 -15.10 -12.59 29.75
CA PRO A 10 -15.95 -11.59 29.10
C PRO A 10 -16.35 -10.45 30.05
N GLN A 11 -16.15 -9.20 29.60
CA GLN A 11 -16.53 -8.01 30.35
C GLN A 11 -17.49 -7.12 29.54
N GLU A 12 -17.58 -5.85 29.89
CA GLU A 12 -18.48 -4.90 29.27
C GLU A 12 -18.19 -4.69 27.77
N ASP A 13 -16.91 -4.75 27.38
CA ASP A 13 -16.45 -4.71 25.99
C ASP A 13 -16.99 -5.88 25.17
N SER A 14 -16.89 -7.08 25.73
CA SER A 14 -17.32 -8.34 25.14
C SER A 14 -18.82 -8.32 24.94
N THR A 15 -19.56 -7.86 25.95
CA THR A 15 -21.02 -7.72 25.91
C THR A 15 -21.46 -6.68 24.87
N LEU A 16 -20.72 -5.57 24.75
CA LEU A 16 -20.99 -4.52 23.78
C LEU A 16 -20.84 -5.03 22.34
N LEU A 17 -19.77 -5.77 22.03
CA LEU A 17 -19.58 -6.38 20.71
C LEU A 17 -20.60 -7.50 20.45
N GLU A 18 -20.90 -8.31 21.47
CA GLU A 18 -21.81 -9.46 21.38
C GLU A 18 -23.19 -9.06 20.82
N LYS A 19 -23.72 -7.93 21.29
CA LYS A 19 -24.98 -7.35 20.80
C LYS A 19 -25.00 -7.24 19.27
N TRP A 20 -23.93 -6.72 18.68
CA TRP A 20 -23.82 -6.50 17.24
C TRP A 20 -23.49 -7.78 16.48
N VAL A 21 -22.68 -8.65 17.07
CA VAL A 21 -22.41 -10.00 16.54
C VAL A 21 -23.70 -10.78 16.37
N ARG A 22 -24.61 -10.75 17.36
CA ARG A 22 -25.92 -11.41 17.30
C ARG A 22 -26.86 -10.85 16.24
N GLN A 23 -26.66 -9.60 15.78
CA GLN A 23 -27.57 -8.94 14.85
C GLN A 23 -27.07 -8.97 13.41
N LEU A 24 -25.75 -8.94 13.22
CA LEU A 24 -25.13 -8.65 11.93
C LEU A 24 -24.31 -9.81 11.36
N SER A 25 -23.99 -10.85 12.15
CA SER A 25 -23.20 -11.97 11.66
C SER A 25 -24.00 -12.85 10.70
N PHE A 26 -23.35 -13.27 9.61
CA PHE A 26 -23.94 -14.16 8.62
C PHE A 26 -22.85 -15.01 7.92
N GLY A 27 -23.28 -16.05 7.22
CA GLY A 27 -22.45 -16.92 6.39
C GLY A 27 -21.37 -17.64 7.20
N LYS A 28 -20.16 -17.70 6.64
CA LYS A 28 -18.96 -18.22 7.31
C LYS A 28 -18.34 -17.13 8.17
N VAL A 29 -18.20 -17.40 9.46
CA VAL A 29 -17.71 -16.43 10.44
C VAL A 29 -16.31 -16.83 10.92
N LEU A 30 -15.42 -15.85 11.06
CA LEU A 30 -14.15 -15.99 11.78
C LEU A 30 -14.18 -15.12 13.04
N ASP A 31 -14.10 -15.73 14.21
CA ASP A 31 -13.89 -15.06 15.49
C ASP A 31 -12.38 -15.01 15.79
N MET A 32 -11.79 -13.83 15.65
CA MET A 32 -10.36 -13.57 15.81
C MET A 32 -10.04 -13.18 17.25
N GLY A 33 -9.11 -13.88 17.89
CA GLY A 33 -8.83 -13.67 19.32
C GLY A 33 -10.00 -14.12 20.20
N THR A 34 -10.53 -15.32 19.93
CA THR A 34 -11.80 -15.82 20.48
C THR A 34 -11.82 -15.87 22.01
N GLY A 35 -10.65 -16.01 22.68
CA GLY A 35 -10.56 -16.09 24.13
C GLY A 35 -11.48 -17.16 24.72
N SER A 36 -12.51 -16.72 25.44
CA SER A 36 -13.53 -17.57 26.07
C SER A 36 -14.51 -18.24 25.08
N GLY A 37 -14.56 -17.76 23.83
CA GLY A 37 -15.52 -18.19 22.82
C GLY A 37 -16.83 -17.41 22.80
N VAL A 38 -16.96 -16.34 23.60
CA VAL A 38 -18.22 -15.59 23.75
C VAL A 38 -18.78 -15.07 22.41
N GLN A 39 -17.92 -14.51 21.55
CA GLN A 39 -18.34 -13.99 20.25
C GLN A 39 -18.67 -15.13 19.27
N ALA A 40 -17.87 -16.20 19.26
CA ALA A 40 -18.16 -17.38 18.46
C ALA A 40 -19.53 -18.01 18.81
N ILE A 41 -19.85 -18.11 20.10
CA ILE A 41 -21.15 -18.60 20.59
C ILE A 41 -22.26 -17.68 20.11
N ALA A 42 -22.11 -16.37 20.31
CA ALA A 42 -23.08 -15.38 19.91
C ALA A 42 -23.40 -15.42 18.41
N ALA A 43 -22.37 -15.54 17.57
CA ALA A 43 -22.52 -15.67 16.12
C ALA A 43 -23.23 -16.98 15.74
N ALA A 44 -22.86 -18.11 16.36
CA ALA A 44 -23.39 -19.42 15.99
C ALA A 44 -24.90 -19.58 16.21
N HIS A 45 -25.48 -18.82 17.14
CA HIS A 45 -26.92 -18.79 17.41
C HIS A 45 -27.73 -17.99 16.39
N HIS A 46 -27.07 -17.19 15.55
CA HIS A 46 -27.77 -16.47 14.49
C HIS A 46 -28.16 -17.43 13.36
N GLU A 47 -29.39 -17.34 12.88
CA GLU A 47 -29.91 -18.26 11.85
C GLU A 47 -29.14 -18.14 10.54
N GLY A 48 -28.74 -16.92 10.17
CA GLY A 48 -27.97 -16.64 8.96
C GLY A 48 -26.51 -17.09 9.01
N VAL A 49 -26.02 -17.64 10.12
CA VAL A 49 -24.63 -18.13 10.25
C VAL A 49 -24.57 -19.63 9.91
N GLU A 50 -23.71 -19.97 8.95
CA GLU A 50 -23.47 -21.35 8.49
C GLU A 50 -22.45 -22.07 9.36
N SER A 51 -21.33 -21.41 9.65
CA SER A 51 -20.22 -21.96 10.43
C SER A 51 -19.40 -20.87 11.08
N VAL A 52 -18.74 -21.19 12.19
CA VAL A 52 -17.85 -20.29 12.92
C VAL A 52 -16.50 -20.96 13.11
N VAL A 53 -15.44 -20.28 12.72
CA VAL A 53 -14.06 -20.65 13.06
C VAL A 53 -13.60 -19.70 14.17
N ALA A 54 -13.33 -20.24 15.34
CA ALA A 54 -12.84 -19.52 16.51
C ALA A 54 -11.32 -19.68 16.60
N THR A 55 -10.59 -18.57 16.60
CA THR A 55 -9.11 -18.59 16.58
C THR A 55 -8.49 -17.76 17.68
N ASP A 56 -7.37 -18.25 18.20
CA ASP A 56 -6.57 -17.57 19.21
C ASP A 56 -5.11 -18.00 19.06
N ILE A 57 -4.17 -17.13 19.44
CA ILE A 57 -2.76 -17.48 19.49
C ILE A 57 -2.46 -18.41 20.68
N SER A 58 -3.25 -18.31 21.75
CA SER A 58 -3.14 -19.12 22.96
C SER A 58 -3.78 -20.50 22.79
N ARG A 59 -2.98 -21.55 22.96
CA ARG A 59 -3.48 -22.93 23.00
C ARG A 59 -4.45 -23.17 24.15
N GLU A 60 -4.25 -22.49 25.27
CA GLU A 60 -5.09 -22.60 26.46
C GLU A 60 -6.46 -21.95 26.22
N ALA A 61 -6.50 -20.78 25.59
CA ALA A 61 -7.75 -20.13 25.18
C ALA A 61 -8.55 -21.00 24.22
N ILE A 62 -7.89 -21.62 23.22
CA ILE A 62 -8.56 -22.57 22.32
C ILE A 62 -9.09 -23.80 23.05
N ALA A 63 -8.35 -24.36 24.02
CA ALA A 63 -8.83 -25.48 24.82
C ALA A 63 -10.03 -25.08 25.70
N TYR A 64 -10.04 -23.85 26.23
CA TYR A 64 -11.18 -23.30 26.95
C TYR A 64 -12.39 -23.09 26.05
N CYS A 65 -12.23 -22.40 24.92
CA CYS A 65 -13.27 -22.16 23.92
C CYS A 65 -13.92 -23.47 23.45
N ARG A 66 -13.15 -24.52 23.16
CA ARG A 66 -13.71 -25.86 22.81
C ARG A 66 -14.60 -26.46 23.90
N ARG A 67 -14.27 -26.25 25.17
CA ARG A 67 -15.06 -26.76 26.30
C ARG A 67 -16.32 -25.93 26.53
N ASN A 68 -16.22 -24.60 26.35
CA ASN A 68 -17.29 -23.65 26.64
C ASN A 68 -18.30 -23.54 25.49
N ALA A 69 -17.82 -23.37 24.26
CA ALA A 69 -18.63 -23.01 23.10
C ALA A 69 -19.37 -24.19 22.44
N ARG A 70 -19.41 -25.38 23.06
CA ARG A 70 -19.91 -26.66 22.51
C ARG A 70 -21.17 -26.48 21.64
N HIS A 71 -20.96 -26.27 20.34
CA HIS A 71 -22.00 -25.95 19.38
C HIS A 71 -21.60 -26.52 18.02
N PRO A 72 -22.50 -27.17 17.27
CA PRO A 72 -22.15 -27.91 16.05
C PRO A 72 -21.57 -27.03 14.94
N LYS A 73 -21.91 -25.72 14.93
CA LYS A 73 -21.37 -24.76 13.95
C LYS A 73 -19.95 -24.27 14.27
N ILE A 74 -19.42 -24.51 15.48
CA ILE A 74 -18.17 -23.89 15.95
C ILE A 74 -17.01 -24.88 15.85
N THR A 75 -15.93 -24.43 15.21
CA THR A 75 -14.62 -25.11 15.21
C THR A 75 -13.57 -24.19 15.81
N CYS A 76 -12.64 -24.72 16.61
CA CYS A 76 -11.62 -23.91 17.26
C CYS A 76 -10.21 -24.29 16.78
N ARG A 77 -9.39 -23.30 16.44
CA ARG A 77 -8.05 -23.49 15.87
C ARG A 77 -7.04 -22.49 16.42
N VAL A 78 -5.84 -22.96 16.74
CA VAL A 78 -4.73 -22.07 17.14
C VAL A 78 -4.21 -21.32 15.91
N SER A 79 -4.10 -20.01 16.00
CA SER A 79 -3.61 -19.13 14.92
C SER A 79 -3.07 -17.81 15.47
N ASP A 80 -1.91 -17.36 14.97
CA ASP A 80 -1.55 -15.94 15.05
C ASP A 80 -2.23 -15.21 13.87
N LEU A 81 -3.27 -14.44 14.18
CA LEU A 81 -4.12 -13.78 13.20
C LEU A 81 -4.51 -14.73 12.06
N PHE A 82 -4.15 -14.41 10.82
CA PHE A 82 -4.51 -15.20 9.63
C PHE A 82 -3.51 -16.31 9.27
N SER A 83 -2.46 -16.55 10.06
CA SER A 83 -1.38 -17.51 9.72
C SER A 83 -1.88 -18.94 9.46
N ALA A 84 -2.97 -19.34 10.12
CA ALA A 84 -3.64 -20.63 9.90
C ALA A 84 -4.31 -20.77 8.51
N PHE A 85 -4.56 -19.67 7.82
CA PHE A 85 -5.42 -19.60 6.63
C PHE A 85 -4.67 -19.31 5.31
N GLY A 86 -3.34 -19.38 5.33
CA GLY A 86 -2.48 -18.84 4.25
C GLY A 86 -1.53 -19.81 3.54
N LYS A 87 -1.83 -21.12 3.42
CA LYS A 87 -0.96 -22.07 2.68
C LYS A 87 -1.73 -22.78 1.56
N GLY A 88 -1.91 -22.13 0.41
CA GLY A 88 -2.55 -22.72 -0.78
C GLY A 88 -2.80 -21.72 -1.92
N LYS A 89 -3.40 -22.18 -3.02
CA LYS A 89 -3.75 -21.33 -4.20
C LYS A 89 -4.91 -20.35 -3.93
N ARG A 90 -5.64 -20.50 -2.82
CA ARG A 90 -6.73 -19.62 -2.38
C ARG A 90 -6.70 -19.49 -0.86
N HIS A 91 -6.88 -18.27 -0.37
CA HIS A 91 -7.10 -17.98 1.05
C HIS A 91 -8.48 -18.48 1.46
N ALA A 92 -8.63 -18.93 2.71
CA ALA A 92 -9.95 -19.13 3.29
C ALA A 92 -10.61 -17.76 3.47
N VAL A 93 -11.83 -17.61 2.96
CA VAL A 93 -12.62 -16.39 2.97
C VAL A 93 -13.89 -16.56 3.81
N PHE A 94 -14.29 -15.48 4.46
CA PHE A 94 -15.37 -15.42 5.43
C PHE A 94 -16.30 -14.26 5.10
N ASP A 95 -17.59 -14.45 5.40
CA ASP A 95 -18.63 -13.44 5.26
C ASP A 95 -18.63 -12.45 6.44
N THR A 96 -18.27 -12.94 7.64
CA THR A 96 -18.12 -12.09 8.83
C THR A 96 -16.78 -12.34 9.50
N LEU A 97 -15.99 -11.28 9.71
CA LEU A 97 -14.83 -11.30 10.60
C LEU A 97 -15.20 -10.56 11.90
N ILE A 98 -14.96 -11.18 13.05
CA ILE A 98 -15.19 -10.57 14.36
C ILE A 98 -13.83 -10.38 15.01
N PHE A 99 -13.59 -9.20 15.58
CA PHE A 99 -12.37 -8.97 16.35
C PHE A 99 -12.63 -8.07 17.55
N ASN A 100 -12.41 -8.62 18.75
CA ASN A 100 -12.18 -7.87 19.97
C ASN A 100 -10.67 -7.97 20.33
N PRO A 101 -9.80 -7.13 19.74
CA PRO A 101 -8.36 -7.20 19.92
C PRO A 101 -7.96 -6.83 21.36
N PRO A 102 -6.79 -7.30 21.83
CA PRO A 102 -6.12 -6.62 22.93
C PRO A 102 -5.80 -5.17 22.50
N TYR A 103 -6.16 -4.20 23.32
CA TYR A 103 -6.10 -2.78 22.96
C TYR A 103 -5.32 -1.89 23.94
N LEU A 104 -4.81 -2.44 25.05
CA LEU A 104 -4.01 -1.69 26.00
C LEU A 104 -2.55 -1.54 25.53
N PRO A 105 -1.96 -0.33 25.58
CA PRO A 105 -0.52 -0.16 25.48
C PRO A 105 0.22 -0.96 26.57
N ALA A 106 1.31 -1.64 26.18
CA ALA A 106 2.10 -2.49 27.08
C ALA A 106 2.61 -1.80 28.36
N GLU A 107 2.76 -0.47 28.34
CA GLU A 107 3.20 0.32 29.49
C GLU A 107 2.14 0.43 30.60
N LEU A 108 0.84 0.27 30.28
CA LEU A 108 -0.24 0.40 31.25
C LEU A 108 -0.50 -0.88 32.05
N LYS A 109 -0.19 -2.05 31.48
CA LYS A 109 -0.24 -3.36 32.15
C LYS A 109 0.83 -4.30 31.60
N PRO A 110 2.09 -4.18 32.05
CA PRO A 110 3.15 -5.07 31.61
C PRO A 110 2.88 -6.52 32.05
N GLY A 111 2.90 -7.46 31.10
CA GLY A 111 2.81 -8.90 31.34
C GLY A 111 1.43 -9.53 31.11
N ASP A 112 0.41 -8.76 30.72
CA ASP A 112 -0.92 -9.29 30.40
C ASP A 112 -1.15 -9.34 28.88
N ILE A 113 -0.65 -10.41 28.27
CA ILE A 113 -0.70 -10.65 26.81
C ILE A 113 -2.15 -10.64 26.28
N SER A 114 -3.14 -10.89 27.13
CA SER A 114 -4.56 -10.88 26.74
C SER A 114 -5.12 -9.48 26.51
N LEU A 115 -4.44 -8.45 27.01
CA LEU A 115 -4.83 -7.04 26.90
C LEU A 115 -3.81 -6.20 26.12
N GLU A 116 -2.57 -6.66 25.98
CA GLU A 116 -1.49 -5.93 25.30
C GLU A 116 -1.68 -5.85 23.76
N GLY A 117 -2.09 -4.67 23.27
CA GLY A 117 -2.25 -4.37 21.84
C GLY A 117 -0.96 -3.97 21.12
N GLY A 118 0.19 -4.13 21.79
CA GLY A 118 1.51 -3.64 21.36
C GLY A 118 2.02 -2.49 22.21
N ARG A 119 3.13 -1.86 21.80
CA ARG A 119 3.71 -0.71 22.53
C ARG A 119 2.72 0.45 22.58
N LYS A 120 1.93 0.63 21.53
CA LYS A 120 1.00 1.75 21.39
C LYS A 120 -0.48 1.33 21.43
N GLY A 121 -0.76 0.04 21.54
CA GLY A 121 -2.10 -0.53 21.67
C GLY A 121 -2.88 -0.71 20.35
N TYR A 122 -2.31 -0.33 19.19
CA TYR A 122 -3.00 -0.38 17.89
C TYR A 122 -2.34 -1.34 16.88
N GLU A 123 -1.16 -1.88 17.20
CA GLU A 123 -0.35 -2.65 16.28
C GLU A 123 -1.03 -3.95 15.84
N THR A 124 -1.79 -4.58 16.74
CA THR A 124 -2.57 -5.79 16.43
C THR A 124 -3.69 -5.49 15.42
N ILE A 125 -4.40 -4.37 15.59
CA ILE A 125 -5.43 -3.91 14.64
C ILE A 125 -4.82 -3.62 13.27
N GLU A 126 -3.65 -2.95 13.24
CA GLU A 126 -2.95 -2.66 11.99
C GLU A 126 -2.59 -3.95 11.24
N ARG A 127 -2.03 -4.95 11.93
CA ARG A 127 -1.70 -6.27 11.34
C ARG A 127 -2.94 -6.99 10.85
N PHE A 128 -4.03 -6.96 11.61
CA PHE A 128 -5.30 -7.57 11.23
C PHE A 128 -5.88 -6.92 9.97
N LEU A 129 -6.00 -5.59 9.93
CA LEU A 129 -6.58 -4.89 8.76
C LEU A 129 -5.77 -5.09 7.48
N LYS A 130 -4.44 -5.20 7.58
CA LYS A 130 -3.56 -5.54 6.43
C LYS A 130 -3.85 -6.93 5.85
N GLY A 131 -4.24 -7.90 6.67
CA GLY A 131 -4.58 -9.26 6.23
C GLY A 131 -6.05 -9.45 5.88
N ALA A 132 -6.95 -8.63 6.44
CA ALA A 132 -8.38 -8.86 6.37
C ALA A 132 -8.94 -8.92 4.94
N ASN A 133 -8.39 -8.15 3.99
CA ASN A 133 -8.90 -8.14 2.60
C ASN A 133 -8.84 -9.52 1.93
N ASP A 134 -7.79 -10.30 2.22
CA ASP A 134 -7.58 -11.62 1.61
C ASP A 134 -8.44 -12.72 2.25
N HIS A 135 -9.07 -12.41 3.38
CA HIS A 135 -9.87 -13.33 4.18
C HIS A 135 -11.35 -12.90 4.29
N LEU A 136 -11.73 -11.78 3.66
CA LEU A 136 -13.10 -11.29 3.65
C LEU A 136 -13.73 -11.44 2.27
N GLU A 137 -14.95 -11.95 2.22
CA GLU A 137 -15.77 -11.96 1.02
C GLU A 137 -16.07 -10.54 0.53
N ASN A 138 -16.46 -10.39 -0.74
CA ASN A 138 -16.69 -9.06 -1.32
C ASN A 138 -17.82 -8.28 -0.61
N GLU A 139 -18.89 -8.97 -0.25
CA GLU A 139 -20.02 -8.44 0.51
C GLU A 139 -19.87 -8.67 2.02
N GLY A 140 -18.76 -9.24 2.45
CA GLY A 140 -18.50 -9.54 3.85
C GLY A 140 -18.30 -8.28 4.70
N ILE A 141 -18.47 -8.46 6.00
CA ILE A 141 -18.29 -7.41 7.01
C ILE A 141 -17.25 -7.79 8.05
N ILE A 142 -16.69 -6.77 8.70
CA ILE A 142 -15.89 -6.92 9.90
C ILE A 142 -16.62 -6.18 11.02
N LEU A 143 -16.78 -6.85 12.16
CA LEU A 143 -17.19 -6.24 13.41
C LEU A 143 -15.95 -6.07 14.29
N LEU A 144 -15.52 -4.83 14.46
CA LEU A 144 -14.30 -4.48 15.20
C LEU A 144 -14.66 -3.68 16.43
N LEU A 145 -14.24 -4.14 17.61
CA LEU A 145 -14.24 -3.34 18.84
C LEU A 145 -12.86 -2.73 19.06
N PHE A 146 -12.79 -1.49 19.57
CA PHE A 146 -11.55 -0.91 20.10
C PHE A 146 -11.83 0.21 21.09
N SER A 147 -10.83 0.56 21.88
CA SER A 147 -10.88 1.62 22.89
C SER A 147 -10.33 2.96 22.36
N SER A 148 -10.76 4.08 22.94
CA SER A 148 -10.10 5.39 22.75
C SER A 148 -8.61 5.38 23.09
N LEU A 149 -8.17 4.48 23.98
CA LEU A 149 -6.75 4.29 24.33
C LEU A 149 -5.90 3.88 23.11
N THR A 150 -6.52 3.23 22.12
CA THR A 150 -5.92 2.83 20.84
C THR A 150 -5.74 3.99 19.85
N LYS A 151 -6.30 5.18 20.14
CA LYS A 151 -6.37 6.37 19.28
C LYS A 151 -7.23 6.14 18.03
N LYS A 152 -8.49 6.53 18.12
CA LYS A 152 -9.50 6.36 17.06
C LYS A 152 -9.04 6.85 15.68
N GLU A 153 -8.33 7.97 15.61
CA GLU A 153 -7.85 8.55 14.35
C GLU A 153 -6.85 7.62 13.63
N LYS A 154 -6.10 6.81 14.39
CA LYS A 154 -5.19 5.81 13.84
C LYS A 154 -5.94 4.63 13.27
N VAL A 155 -6.93 4.12 13.99
CA VAL A 155 -7.80 3.04 13.50
C VAL A 155 -8.54 3.49 12.23
N ASP A 156 -9.14 4.68 12.24
CA ASP A 156 -9.79 5.28 11.09
C ASP A 156 -8.83 5.43 9.89
N ALA A 157 -7.56 5.78 10.13
CA ALA A 157 -6.54 5.86 9.10
C ALA A 157 -6.21 4.47 8.52
N PHE A 158 -5.96 3.47 9.37
CA PHE A 158 -5.66 2.10 8.92
C PHE A 158 -6.80 1.50 8.08
N ILE A 159 -8.05 1.74 8.46
CA ILE A 159 -9.21 1.27 7.68
C ILE A 159 -9.19 1.87 6.28
N ARG A 160 -9.01 3.20 6.17
CA ARG A 160 -8.96 3.90 4.87
C ARG A 160 -7.72 3.52 4.05
N GLU A 161 -6.58 3.38 4.70
CA GLU A 161 -5.33 2.92 4.08
C GLU A 161 -5.41 1.48 3.57
N ASN A 162 -6.37 0.68 4.01
CA ASN A 162 -6.64 -0.65 3.45
C ASN A 162 -7.86 -0.67 2.51
N LEU A 163 -8.33 0.50 2.03
CA LEU A 163 -9.47 0.66 1.12
C LEU A 163 -10.80 0.08 1.66
N PHE A 164 -10.94 0.02 2.98
CA PHE A 164 -12.20 -0.32 3.62
C PHE A 164 -13.03 0.95 3.90
N GLY A 165 -14.35 0.79 3.89
CA GLY A 165 -15.31 1.75 4.44
C GLY A 165 -15.73 1.29 5.82
N PHE A 166 -16.18 2.23 6.67
CA PHE A 166 -16.62 1.89 8.02
C PHE A 166 -17.76 2.79 8.50
N GLU A 167 -18.55 2.24 9.42
CA GLU A 167 -19.67 2.86 10.09
C GLU A 167 -19.51 2.64 11.60
N LEU A 168 -19.69 3.70 12.39
CA LEU A 168 -19.75 3.60 13.85
C LEU A 168 -21.14 3.05 14.22
N LEU A 169 -21.19 1.81 14.69
CA LEU A 169 -22.43 1.18 15.15
C LEU A 169 -22.81 1.66 16.55
N GLU A 170 -21.82 1.70 17.45
CA GLU A 170 -22.05 2.13 18.83
C GLU A 170 -20.79 2.71 19.45
N LYS A 171 -20.97 3.80 20.21
CA LYS A 171 -19.98 4.37 21.12
C LYS A 171 -20.52 4.25 22.54
N ARG A 172 -19.73 3.74 23.47
CA ARG A 172 -20.09 3.68 24.89
C ARG A 172 -19.01 4.34 25.74
N HIS A 173 -19.44 5.22 26.62
CA HIS A 173 -18.54 5.95 27.52
C HIS A 173 -18.39 5.22 28.85
N TYR A 174 -17.14 5.01 29.26
CA TYR A 174 -16.75 4.56 30.59
C TYR A 174 -15.85 5.63 31.23
N PHE A 175 -15.72 5.59 32.56
CA PHE A 175 -15.00 6.61 33.31
C PHE A 175 -13.56 6.87 32.82
N PHE A 176 -12.90 5.85 32.25
CA PHE A 176 -11.50 5.91 31.82
C PHE A 176 -11.28 5.73 30.32
N GLU A 177 -12.32 5.39 29.55
CA GLU A 177 -12.22 5.17 28.11
C GLU A 177 -13.58 5.27 27.39
N ASP A 178 -13.53 5.51 26.08
CA ASP A 178 -14.66 5.25 25.19
C ASP A 178 -14.42 3.94 24.43
N LEU A 179 -15.41 3.06 24.40
CA LEU A 179 -15.42 1.89 23.52
C LEU A 179 -16.19 2.18 22.24
N PHE A 180 -15.65 1.72 21.12
CA PHE A 180 -16.22 1.88 19.79
C PHE A 180 -16.45 0.52 19.14
N VAL A 181 -17.62 0.32 18.55
CA VAL A 181 -17.92 -0.82 17.68
C VAL A 181 -18.10 -0.32 16.26
N TYR A 182 -17.26 -0.80 15.36
CA TYR A 182 -17.32 -0.48 13.94
C TYR A 182 -17.83 -1.65 13.12
N ARG A 183 -18.68 -1.34 12.15
CA ARG A 183 -18.92 -2.18 10.98
C ARG A 183 -18.02 -1.72 9.85
N ILE A 184 -17.15 -2.60 9.38
CA ILE A 184 -16.21 -2.32 8.30
C ILE A 184 -16.57 -3.22 7.10
N ALA A 185 -16.52 -2.68 5.89
CA ALA A 185 -16.80 -3.43 4.68
C ALA A 185 -15.88 -2.99 3.54
N LYS A 186 -15.64 -3.86 2.56
CA LYS A 186 -14.87 -3.47 1.36
C LYS A 186 -15.56 -2.30 0.68
N THR A 187 -14.79 -1.27 0.30
CA THR A 187 -15.33 -0.21 -0.57
C THR A 187 -15.69 -0.77 -1.95
N PRO A 188 -16.55 -0.10 -2.74
CA PRO A 188 -16.82 -0.50 -4.13
C PRO A 188 -15.54 -0.67 -4.96
N LEU A 189 -14.53 0.17 -4.72
CA LEU A 189 -13.23 0.08 -5.38
C LEU A 189 -12.46 -1.20 -4.96
N LEU A 190 -12.42 -1.53 -3.67
CA LEU A 190 -11.74 -2.73 -3.19
C LEU A 190 -12.43 -4.02 -3.70
N ARG A 191 -13.76 -4.02 -3.80
CA ARG A 191 -14.53 -5.12 -4.40
C ARG A 191 -14.22 -5.31 -5.88
N GLU A 192 -14.14 -4.21 -6.63
CA GLU A 192 -13.76 -4.22 -8.03
C GLU A 192 -12.34 -4.77 -8.23
N LEU A 193 -11.37 -4.31 -7.44
CA LEU A 193 -9.99 -4.80 -7.47
C LEU A 193 -9.90 -6.30 -7.11
N SER A 194 -10.62 -6.73 -6.07
CA SER A 194 -10.69 -8.14 -5.67
C SER A 194 -11.28 -9.01 -6.78
N SER A 195 -12.35 -8.54 -7.43
CA SER A 195 -13.02 -9.23 -8.55
C SER A 195 -12.13 -9.29 -9.80
N ALA A 196 -11.25 -8.32 -9.99
CA ALA A 196 -10.21 -8.34 -11.02
C ALA A 196 -9.04 -9.31 -10.70
N GLY A 197 -9.11 -10.01 -9.56
CA GLY A 197 -8.11 -11.00 -9.12
C GLY A 197 -6.88 -10.40 -8.46
N ILE A 198 -6.97 -9.16 -7.96
CA ILE A 198 -5.90 -8.50 -7.21
C ILE A 198 -6.10 -8.78 -5.72
N SER A 199 -5.11 -9.39 -5.09
CA SER A 199 -5.10 -9.71 -3.66
C SER A 199 -3.88 -9.08 -2.96
N GLY A 200 -3.75 -9.24 -1.65
CA GLY A 200 -2.62 -8.75 -0.87
C GLY A 200 -2.47 -7.23 -0.93
N MET A 201 -3.61 -6.53 -1.02
CA MET A 201 -3.65 -5.07 -1.15
C MET A 201 -3.15 -4.42 0.14
N GLY A 202 -2.05 -3.68 0.04
CA GLY A 202 -1.49 -2.92 1.15
C GLY A 202 -1.07 -1.53 0.69
N TYR A 203 -1.36 -0.51 1.49
CA TYR A 203 -0.88 0.84 1.22
C TYR A 203 0.65 0.85 1.13
N HIS A 204 1.16 1.40 0.03
CA HIS A 204 2.60 1.44 -0.22
C HIS A 204 3.15 2.85 -0.05
N ALA A 205 2.52 3.85 -0.68
CA ALA A 205 2.97 5.22 -0.63
C ALA A 205 1.86 6.22 -1.00
N ARG A 206 2.01 7.44 -0.50
CA ARG A 206 1.29 8.60 -1.05
C ARG A 206 2.08 9.08 -2.27
N GLY A 207 1.50 8.96 -3.46
CA GLY A 207 1.96 9.72 -4.62
C GLY A 207 1.76 11.22 -4.39
N LYS A 208 2.27 12.07 -5.29
CA LYS A 208 2.08 13.53 -5.15
C LYS A 208 0.59 13.91 -5.13
N ARG A 209 -0.28 13.18 -5.85
CA ARG A 209 -1.73 13.47 -5.95
C ARG A 209 -2.65 12.23 -6.04
N GLY A 210 -2.11 11.02 -5.87
CA GLY A 210 -2.84 9.75 -5.86
C GLY A 210 -2.34 8.80 -4.77
N LEU A 211 -3.12 7.79 -4.41
CA LEU A 211 -2.71 6.76 -3.46
C LEU A 211 -2.16 5.55 -4.23
N VAL A 212 -1.01 5.03 -3.81
CA VAL A 212 -0.36 3.87 -4.41
C VAL A 212 -0.43 2.70 -3.44
N TYR A 213 -1.01 1.61 -3.92
CA TYR A 213 -1.10 0.34 -3.21
C TYR A 213 -0.21 -0.68 -3.88
N ALA A 214 0.39 -1.56 -3.09
CA ALA A 214 0.98 -2.79 -3.60
C ALA A 214 -0.09 -3.88 -3.54
N GLY A 215 -0.14 -4.73 -4.55
CA GLY A 215 -0.99 -5.92 -4.57
C GLY A 215 -0.31 -7.07 -5.30
N THR A 216 -1.03 -8.18 -5.44
CA THR A 216 -0.61 -9.36 -6.18
C THR A 216 -1.65 -9.70 -7.22
N LEU A 217 -1.23 -9.86 -8.47
CA LEU A 217 -2.08 -10.30 -9.57
C LEU A 217 -1.42 -11.50 -10.25
N LYS A 218 -2.11 -12.64 -10.27
CA LYS A 218 -1.60 -13.92 -10.83
C LYS A 218 -0.21 -14.29 -10.28
N GLY A 219 -0.01 -14.11 -8.98
CA GLY A 219 1.25 -14.42 -8.28
C GLY A 219 2.39 -13.42 -8.50
N ARG A 220 2.17 -12.33 -9.23
CA ARG A 220 3.16 -11.27 -9.42
C ARG A 220 2.77 -10.01 -8.68
N LYS A 221 3.76 -9.33 -8.08
CA LYS A 221 3.55 -8.06 -7.40
C LYS A 221 3.20 -6.96 -8.42
N VAL A 222 2.17 -6.17 -8.11
CA VAL A 222 1.69 -5.06 -8.94
C VAL A 222 1.54 -3.79 -8.09
N ALA A 223 1.61 -2.64 -8.75
CA ALA A 223 1.23 -1.36 -8.15
C ALA A 223 -0.16 -0.97 -8.66
N VAL A 224 -1.05 -0.60 -7.73
CA VAL A 224 -2.39 -0.10 -8.02
C VAL A 224 -2.42 1.37 -7.63
N LYS A 225 -2.59 2.24 -8.62
CA LYS A 225 -2.79 3.66 -8.40
C LYS A 225 -4.27 3.97 -8.47
N VAL A 226 -4.77 4.64 -7.45
CA VAL A 226 -6.17 5.06 -7.37
C VAL A 226 -6.22 6.58 -7.32
N ALA A 227 -7.27 7.15 -7.92
CA ALA A 227 -7.52 8.57 -7.81
C ALA A 227 -7.66 8.95 -6.32
N ASN A 228 -7.04 10.03 -5.90
CA ASN A 228 -7.26 10.55 -4.56
C ASN A 228 -8.69 11.13 -4.49
N PRO A 229 -9.59 10.63 -3.62
CA PRO A 229 -10.96 11.14 -3.52
C PRO A 229 -11.03 12.62 -3.15
N SER A 230 -9.99 13.15 -2.48
CA SER A 230 -9.88 14.57 -2.11
C SER A 230 -9.32 15.48 -3.22
N SER A 231 -8.86 14.91 -4.34
CA SER A 231 -8.31 15.68 -5.46
C SER A 231 -9.43 16.17 -6.37
N ARG A 232 -9.39 17.45 -6.75
CA ARG A 232 -10.32 18.05 -7.73
C ARG A 232 -9.98 17.69 -9.18
N ALA A 233 -8.90 16.97 -9.43
CA ALA A 233 -8.42 16.65 -10.77
C ALA A 233 -9.16 15.43 -11.35
N VAL A 234 -10.05 15.67 -12.31
CA VAL A 234 -10.82 14.63 -13.01
C VAL A 234 -10.00 14.01 -14.15
N GLY A 235 -10.15 12.71 -14.39
CA GLY A 235 -9.58 12.01 -15.56
C GLY A 235 -8.07 11.72 -15.51
N LYS A 236 -7.41 12.00 -14.38
CA LYS A 236 -5.95 11.84 -14.24
C LYS A 236 -5.45 10.40 -14.34
N ILE A 237 -6.18 9.46 -13.77
CA ILE A 237 -5.85 8.03 -13.87
C ILE A 237 -5.92 7.55 -15.32
N ARG A 238 -7.00 7.89 -16.02
CA ARG A 238 -7.17 7.56 -17.45
C ARG A 238 -6.06 8.20 -18.29
N HIS A 239 -5.77 9.48 -18.06
CA HIS A 239 -4.69 10.19 -18.75
C HIS A 239 -3.32 9.53 -18.52
N GLU A 240 -2.99 9.16 -17.29
CA GLU A 240 -1.75 8.46 -16.98
C GLU A 240 -1.70 7.08 -17.67
N ALA A 241 -2.79 6.32 -17.68
CA ALA A 241 -2.88 5.04 -18.37
C ALA A 241 -2.70 5.20 -19.90
N GLU A 242 -3.34 6.18 -20.52
CA GLU A 242 -3.18 6.48 -21.95
C GLU A 242 -1.73 6.88 -22.28
N MET A 243 -1.08 7.66 -21.41
CA MET A 243 0.33 8.03 -21.56
C MET A 243 1.24 6.79 -21.44
N LEU A 244 1.07 5.98 -20.40
CA LEU A 244 1.84 4.74 -20.20
C LEU A 244 1.66 3.77 -21.37
N GLY A 245 0.43 3.62 -21.91
CA GLY A 245 0.17 2.78 -23.08
C GLY A 245 0.97 3.20 -24.33
N LYS A 246 1.22 4.51 -24.51
CA LYS A 246 2.10 5.02 -25.58
C LYS A 246 3.57 4.79 -25.25
N LEU A 247 3.98 5.06 -24.02
CA LEU A 247 5.37 5.03 -23.56
C LEU A 247 5.94 3.62 -23.40
N ASN A 248 5.12 2.65 -22.99
CA ASN A 248 5.54 1.26 -22.85
C ASN A 248 6.00 0.65 -24.18
N ARG A 249 5.48 1.11 -25.34
CA ARG A 249 5.96 0.70 -26.67
C ARG A 249 7.40 1.13 -26.96
N LYS A 250 7.91 2.09 -26.19
CA LYS A 250 9.30 2.56 -26.22
C LYS A 250 10.13 2.05 -25.04
N GLY A 251 9.57 1.15 -24.22
CA GLY A 251 10.23 0.65 -23.01
C GLY A 251 10.36 1.70 -21.91
N ILE A 252 9.48 2.71 -21.90
CA ILE A 252 9.49 3.79 -20.90
C ILE A 252 8.35 3.59 -19.90
N GLY A 253 8.69 3.75 -18.63
CA GLY A 253 7.77 3.64 -17.50
C GLY A 253 7.46 2.20 -17.08
N PRO A 254 6.76 2.02 -15.95
CA PRO A 254 6.26 0.72 -15.55
C PRO A 254 5.28 0.18 -16.59
N ARG A 255 5.28 -1.14 -16.79
CA ARG A 255 4.36 -1.76 -17.74
C ARG A 255 2.92 -1.66 -17.22
N LEU A 256 2.05 -1.00 -17.98
CA LEU A 256 0.63 -0.95 -17.73
C LEU A 256 0.03 -2.35 -17.94
N ILE A 257 -0.79 -2.79 -16.99
CA ILE A 257 -1.42 -4.12 -16.99
C ILE A 257 -2.92 -4.00 -17.27
N ALA A 258 -3.60 -3.11 -16.56
CA ALA A 258 -5.03 -2.85 -16.70
C ALA A 258 -5.36 -1.45 -16.18
N HIS A 259 -6.49 -0.87 -16.59
CA HIS A 259 -6.97 0.39 -16.02
C HIS A 259 -8.48 0.56 -16.21
N THR A 260 -9.05 1.44 -15.40
CA THR A 260 -10.40 2.00 -15.50
C THR A 260 -10.30 3.52 -15.36
N ASP A 261 -11.43 4.21 -15.27
CA ASP A 261 -11.43 5.64 -14.90
C ASP A 261 -11.09 5.87 -13.41
N ARG A 262 -11.17 4.83 -12.56
CA ARG A 262 -10.96 4.91 -11.10
C ARG A 262 -9.56 4.51 -10.64
N TYR A 263 -8.97 3.52 -11.30
CA TYR A 263 -7.64 3.01 -10.96
C TYR A 263 -6.87 2.56 -12.21
N LEU A 264 -5.55 2.47 -12.08
CA LEU A 264 -4.69 1.75 -13.01
C LEU A 264 -3.82 0.76 -12.24
N VAL A 265 -3.50 -0.34 -12.92
CA VAL A 265 -2.64 -1.43 -12.43
C VAL A 265 -1.43 -1.47 -13.34
N GLU A 266 -0.27 -1.34 -12.73
CA GLU A 266 1.02 -1.37 -13.42
C GLU A 266 1.97 -2.33 -12.71
N GLU A 267 3.07 -2.66 -13.38
CA GLU A 267 4.17 -3.39 -12.79
C GLU A 267 4.69 -2.70 -11.52
N PHE A 268 4.87 -3.45 -10.44
CA PHE A 268 5.50 -2.93 -9.24
C PHE A 268 7.01 -2.79 -9.47
N ILE A 269 7.52 -1.57 -9.39
CA ILE A 269 8.96 -1.30 -9.53
C ILE A 269 9.60 -1.26 -8.15
N GLY A 270 10.39 -2.28 -7.83
CA GLY A 270 11.25 -2.31 -6.65
C GLY A 270 12.64 -1.75 -6.96
N GLY A 271 13.29 -1.14 -5.97
CA GLY A 271 14.66 -0.63 -6.09
C GLY A 271 14.84 0.70 -5.37
N ASP A 272 16.00 1.30 -5.57
CA ASP A 272 16.33 2.57 -4.95
C ASP A 272 15.88 3.75 -5.80
N PHE A 273 15.36 4.79 -5.15
CA PHE A 273 15.23 6.08 -5.81
C PHE A 273 16.61 6.58 -6.28
N ILE A 274 16.63 7.28 -7.42
CA ILE A 274 17.89 7.70 -8.09
C ILE A 274 18.92 8.36 -7.15
N GLY A 275 18.48 9.16 -6.17
CA GLY A 275 19.37 9.76 -5.19
C GLY A 275 20.08 8.74 -4.29
N GLY A 276 19.33 7.78 -3.74
CA GLY A 276 19.87 6.70 -2.91
C GLY A 276 20.77 5.75 -3.71
N PHE A 277 20.39 5.49 -4.96
CA PHE A 277 21.22 4.73 -5.90
C PHE A 277 22.57 5.42 -6.15
N ILE A 278 22.57 6.73 -6.42
CA ILE A 278 23.81 7.50 -6.65
C ILE A 278 24.72 7.50 -5.41
N ALA A 279 24.13 7.65 -4.22
CA ALA A 279 24.90 7.64 -2.98
C ALA A 279 25.61 6.29 -2.73
N SER A 280 24.96 5.18 -3.04
CA SER A 280 25.45 3.82 -2.76
C SER A 280 26.26 3.18 -3.89
N SER A 281 26.23 3.73 -5.11
CA SER A 281 26.84 3.10 -6.29
C SER A 281 28.24 3.62 -6.63
N SER A 282 28.92 2.90 -7.53
CA SER A 282 30.18 3.32 -8.14
C SER A 282 29.95 4.28 -9.32
N GLY A 283 30.96 5.09 -9.64
CA GLY A 283 30.88 6.09 -10.71
C GLY A 283 30.53 5.50 -12.09
N SER A 284 31.12 4.35 -12.46
CA SER A 284 30.83 3.69 -13.74
C SER A 284 29.36 3.24 -13.85
N THR A 285 28.79 2.72 -12.76
CA THR A 285 27.38 2.31 -12.71
C THR A 285 26.46 3.51 -12.78
N ILE A 286 26.79 4.58 -12.05
CA ILE A 286 26.03 5.84 -12.06
C ILE A 286 25.96 6.43 -13.46
N ARG A 287 27.10 6.52 -14.17
CA ARG A 287 27.17 7.02 -15.57
C ARG A 287 26.26 6.22 -16.49
N LYS A 288 26.28 4.89 -16.38
CA LYS A 288 25.40 4.00 -17.16
C LYS A 288 23.92 4.29 -16.92
N VAL A 289 23.52 4.47 -15.65
CA VAL A 289 22.13 4.80 -15.31
C VAL A 289 21.75 6.20 -15.79
N ILE A 290 22.59 7.22 -15.58
CA ILE A 290 22.35 8.59 -16.08
C ILE A 290 22.16 8.58 -17.60
N LYS A 291 23.01 7.85 -18.33
CA LYS A 291 22.88 7.68 -19.78
C LYS A 291 21.54 7.06 -20.17
N MET A 292 21.11 6.00 -19.48
CA MET A 292 19.81 5.37 -19.73
C MET A 292 18.64 6.30 -19.44
N VAL A 293 18.71 7.15 -18.40
CA VAL A 293 17.68 8.16 -18.13
C VAL A 293 17.66 9.21 -19.24
N MET A 294 18.83 9.72 -19.64
CA MET A 294 18.97 10.72 -20.71
C MET A 294 18.38 10.24 -22.04
N GLU A 295 18.59 8.97 -22.37
CA GLU A 295 18.01 8.37 -23.57
C GLU A 295 16.48 8.32 -23.50
N GLN A 296 15.91 7.98 -22.34
CA GLN A 296 14.46 8.06 -22.13
C GLN A 296 13.94 9.50 -22.29
N MET A 297 14.67 10.51 -21.76
CA MET A 297 14.31 11.93 -21.95
C MET A 297 14.32 12.34 -23.41
N ARG A 298 15.31 11.89 -24.18
CA ARG A 298 15.42 12.16 -25.62
C ARG A 298 14.26 11.55 -26.40
N ILE A 299 13.87 10.33 -26.05
CA ILE A 299 12.72 9.65 -26.67
C ILE A 299 11.44 10.44 -26.37
N LEU A 300 11.21 10.86 -25.12
CA LEU A 300 10.06 11.69 -24.75
C LEU A 300 10.03 13.00 -25.55
N ASP A 301 11.17 13.68 -25.64
CA ASP A 301 11.28 14.91 -26.41
C ASP A 301 10.96 14.69 -27.90
N GLY A 302 11.49 13.62 -28.49
CA GLY A 302 11.23 13.24 -29.88
C GLY A 302 9.77 12.84 -30.15
N MET A 303 9.06 12.37 -29.12
CA MET A 303 7.62 12.09 -29.16
C MET A 303 6.76 13.34 -28.93
N GLY A 304 7.36 14.51 -28.68
CA GLY A 304 6.61 15.72 -28.34
C GLY A 304 5.92 15.62 -26.97
N ILE A 305 6.45 14.82 -26.04
CA ILE A 305 5.86 14.60 -24.71
C ILE A 305 6.72 15.31 -23.66
N MET A 306 6.11 16.21 -22.90
CA MET A 306 6.70 16.83 -21.71
C MET A 306 6.24 16.06 -20.47
N LYS A 307 7.14 15.40 -19.74
CA LYS A 307 6.79 14.64 -18.52
C LYS A 307 6.54 15.54 -17.31
N GLU A 308 7.24 16.67 -17.27
CA GLU A 308 7.41 17.54 -16.09
C GLU A 308 8.28 16.93 -14.98
N GLU A 309 8.79 17.81 -14.12
CA GLU A 309 9.47 17.50 -12.85
C GLU A 309 10.83 16.79 -12.95
N MET A 310 11.42 16.73 -14.14
CA MET A 310 12.73 16.11 -14.35
C MET A 310 13.90 16.93 -13.80
N GLN A 311 13.65 18.17 -13.39
CA GLN A 311 14.58 19.01 -12.62
C GLN A 311 14.65 18.61 -11.14
N ARG A 312 13.70 17.81 -10.64
CA ARG A 312 13.67 17.28 -9.25
C ARG A 312 13.17 15.82 -9.24
N PRO A 313 13.87 14.88 -9.90
CA PRO A 313 13.36 13.54 -10.17
C PRO A 313 13.51 12.55 -9.00
N HIS A 314 13.81 13.02 -7.78
CA HIS A 314 14.13 12.17 -6.62
C HIS A 314 13.05 11.12 -6.29
N LYS A 315 11.77 11.38 -6.58
CA LYS A 315 10.66 10.42 -6.39
C LYS A 315 10.08 9.89 -7.71
N HIS A 316 10.69 10.27 -8.84
CA HIS A 316 10.20 10.04 -10.20
C HIS A 316 11.06 9.03 -10.98
N ILE A 317 12.16 8.56 -10.38
CA ILE A 317 13.04 7.56 -10.97
C ILE A 317 13.40 6.55 -9.89
N ILE A 318 13.07 5.28 -10.13
CA ILE A 318 13.59 4.14 -9.38
C ILE A 318 14.58 3.40 -10.26
N VAL A 319 15.69 2.95 -9.67
CA VAL A 319 16.67 2.09 -10.32
C VAL A 319 16.46 0.67 -9.82
N CYS A 320 15.96 -0.19 -10.71
CA CYS A 320 15.69 -1.59 -10.45
C CYS A 320 16.75 -2.43 -11.19
N GLU A 321 17.58 -3.18 -10.47
CA GLU A 321 18.62 -4.05 -11.06
C GLU A 321 19.50 -3.31 -12.10
N GLY A 322 19.88 -2.06 -11.77
CA GLY A 322 20.68 -1.21 -12.65
C GLY A 322 19.95 -0.60 -13.84
N LYS A 323 18.62 -0.75 -13.94
CA LYS A 323 17.77 -0.13 -14.97
C LYS A 323 16.90 0.98 -14.37
N PRO A 324 17.01 2.24 -14.84
CA PRO A 324 16.14 3.30 -14.38
C PRO A 324 14.75 3.21 -15.01
N VAL A 325 13.72 3.27 -14.18
CA VAL A 325 12.31 3.33 -14.58
C VAL A 325 11.74 4.67 -14.13
N LEU A 326 11.19 5.41 -15.10
CA LEU A 326 10.47 6.65 -14.83
C LEU A 326 9.10 6.34 -14.25
N LEU A 327 8.74 7.03 -13.17
CA LEU A 327 7.45 6.91 -12.50
C LEU A 327 6.63 8.18 -12.68
N ASP A 328 5.33 8.07 -12.43
CA ASP A 328 4.37 9.18 -12.36
C ASP A 328 4.32 10.01 -13.65
N PHE A 329 3.38 9.63 -14.53
CA PHE A 329 3.10 10.33 -15.79
C PHE A 329 1.81 11.17 -15.72
N GLU A 330 1.29 11.42 -14.52
CA GLU A 330 0.03 12.16 -14.30
C GLU A 330 0.06 13.60 -14.86
N ARG A 331 1.26 14.20 -14.90
CA ARG A 331 1.52 15.54 -15.43
C ARG A 331 2.00 15.57 -16.88
N ALA A 332 2.30 14.40 -17.44
CA ALA A 332 2.86 14.34 -18.77
C ALA A 332 1.85 14.87 -19.79
N HIS A 333 2.27 15.63 -20.78
CA HIS A 333 1.36 16.19 -21.79
C HIS A 333 2.09 16.42 -23.10
N HIS A 334 1.35 16.63 -24.18
CA HIS A 334 1.94 16.97 -25.46
C HIS A 334 2.41 18.43 -25.46
N ALA A 335 3.63 18.65 -25.93
CA ALA A 335 4.23 19.97 -26.05
C ALA A 335 4.95 20.09 -27.40
N LEU A 336 4.91 21.29 -28.00
CA LEU A 336 5.60 21.57 -29.27
C LEU A 336 7.14 21.53 -29.12
N LYS A 337 7.63 21.95 -27.95
CA LYS A 337 9.06 21.98 -27.61
C LYS A 337 9.29 21.41 -26.21
N PRO A 338 9.15 20.09 -26.03
CA PRO A 338 9.42 19.45 -24.74
C PRO A 338 10.91 19.64 -24.37
N GLY A 339 11.15 19.80 -23.08
CA GLY A 339 12.46 20.12 -22.52
C GLY A 339 12.91 19.12 -21.46
N ASN A 340 12.57 17.84 -21.60
CA ASN A 340 12.88 16.83 -20.58
C ASN A 340 14.38 16.64 -20.43
N VAL A 341 15.13 16.61 -21.55
CA VAL A 341 16.60 16.54 -21.54
C VAL A 341 17.18 17.75 -20.81
N THR A 342 16.72 18.96 -21.13
CA THR A 342 17.19 20.18 -20.48
C THR A 342 16.87 20.21 -18.99
N GLN A 343 15.68 19.76 -18.58
CA GLN A 343 15.31 19.64 -17.16
C GLN A 343 16.22 18.64 -16.42
N PHE A 344 16.54 17.50 -17.03
CA PHE A 344 17.43 16.52 -16.40
C PHE A 344 18.89 17.01 -16.35
N CYS A 345 19.37 17.74 -17.36
CA CYS A 345 20.67 18.42 -17.28
C CYS A 345 20.73 19.41 -16.10
N GLN A 346 19.65 20.17 -15.86
CA GLN A 346 19.55 21.06 -14.69
C GLN A 346 19.63 20.30 -13.37
N TYR A 347 19.03 19.11 -13.31
CA TYR A 347 19.15 18.25 -12.13
C TYR A 347 20.59 17.80 -11.88
N LEU A 348 21.32 17.35 -12.92
CA LEU A 348 22.72 16.88 -12.82
C LEU A 348 23.68 17.95 -12.27
N ILE A 349 23.42 19.23 -12.58
CA ILE A 349 24.22 20.37 -12.11
C ILE A 349 23.65 21.07 -10.88
N GLY A 350 22.65 20.47 -10.24
CA GLY A 350 22.12 20.95 -8.96
C GLY A 350 23.15 20.77 -7.85
N THR A 351 23.32 21.80 -7.01
CA THR A 351 24.37 21.88 -5.98
C THR A 351 24.52 20.61 -5.14
N ALA A 352 23.41 20.08 -4.63
CA ALA A 352 23.41 18.87 -3.81
C ALA A 352 23.88 17.61 -4.58
N LEU A 353 23.48 17.48 -5.85
CA LEU A 353 23.86 16.31 -6.65
C LEU A 353 25.29 16.39 -7.16
N THR A 354 25.76 17.59 -7.54
CA THR A 354 27.13 17.79 -8.00
C THR A 354 28.14 17.37 -6.92
N GLY A 355 27.90 17.66 -5.65
CA GLY A 355 28.75 17.18 -4.55
C GLY A 355 28.86 15.66 -4.53
N MET A 356 27.71 14.96 -4.54
CA MET A 356 27.68 13.49 -4.57
C MET A 356 28.35 12.90 -5.81
N LEU A 357 28.17 13.51 -6.99
CA LEU A 357 28.80 13.03 -8.21
C LEU A 357 30.33 13.19 -8.17
N ARG A 358 30.84 14.30 -7.62
CA ARG A 358 32.28 14.54 -7.44
C ARG A 358 32.93 13.51 -6.54
N GLU A 359 32.28 13.16 -5.43
CA GLU A 359 32.72 12.08 -4.52
C GLU A 359 32.82 10.71 -5.23
N LYS A 360 32.10 10.53 -6.33
CA LYS A 360 32.11 9.33 -7.16
C LYS A 360 33.00 9.46 -8.41
N ASN A 361 33.87 10.48 -8.45
CA ASN A 361 34.73 10.81 -9.59
C ASN A 361 33.92 11.06 -10.88
N ILE A 362 32.84 11.82 -10.78
CA ILE A 362 32.03 12.30 -11.90
C ILE A 362 32.00 13.84 -11.84
N ASN A 363 32.82 14.49 -12.67
CA ASN A 363 33.06 15.94 -12.65
C ASN A 363 32.43 16.65 -13.84
N ILE A 364 31.12 16.86 -13.79
CA ILE A 364 30.38 17.52 -14.87
C ILE A 364 30.69 19.02 -14.88
N ASP A 365 31.13 19.58 -16.01
CA ASP A 365 31.28 21.02 -16.16
C ASP A 365 29.90 21.67 -16.28
N LYS A 366 29.58 22.49 -15.28
CA LYS A 366 28.28 23.15 -15.16
C LYS A 366 28.04 24.12 -16.31
N GLU A 367 29.01 24.96 -16.66
CA GLU A 367 28.82 25.99 -17.68
C GLU A 367 28.73 25.36 -19.07
N HIS A 368 29.60 24.38 -19.32
CA HIS A 368 29.59 23.65 -20.58
C HIS A 368 28.28 22.87 -20.76
N LEU A 369 27.80 22.14 -19.74
CA LEU A 369 26.53 21.41 -19.83
C LEU A 369 25.33 22.33 -20.06
N ILE A 370 25.31 23.52 -19.44
CA ILE A 370 24.27 24.55 -19.69
C ILE A 370 24.30 24.97 -21.17
N GLY A 371 25.48 25.22 -21.73
CA GLY A 371 25.67 25.55 -23.15
C GLY A 371 25.11 24.45 -24.06
N LEU A 372 25.53 23.20 -23.85
CA LEU A 372 25.08 22.04 -24.62
C LEU A 372 23.56 21.81 -24.50
N ALA A 373 22.98 22.01 -23.32
CA ALA A 373 21.54 21.88 -23.12
C ALA A 373 20.74 22.98 -23.84
N ARG A 374 21.28 24.20 -23.97
CA ARG A 374 20.69 25.29 -24.76
C ARG A 374 20.77 24.97 -26.26
N GLU A 375 21.92 24.49 -26.74
CA GLU A 375 22.08 24.04 -28.12
C GLU A 375 21.08 22.94 -28.47
N TYR A 376 20.94 21.92 -27.61
CA TYR A 376 19.97 20.85 -27.81
C TYR A 376 18.52 21.37 -27.90
N LYS A 377 18.15 22.32 -27.03
CA LYS A 377 16.81 22.92 -27.01
C LYS A 377 16.49 23.68 -28.31
N ASN A 378 17.49 24.33 -28.89
CA ASN A 378 17.37 25.14 -30.10
C ASN A 378 17.64 24.37 -31.40
N ALA A 379 18.21 23.17 -31.31
CA ALA A 379 18.57 22.38 -32.48
C ALA A 379 17.34 21.93 -33.29
N PRO A 380 17.43 21.93 -34.64
CA PRO A 380 16.37 21.39 -35.49
C PRO A 380 16.18 19.88 -35.23
N SER A 381 14.96 19.40 -35.43
CA SER A 381 14.62 17.98 -35.29
C SER A 381 15.47 17.07 -36.19
N GLY A 382 15.54 15.78 -35.85
CA GLY A 382 16.35 14.81 -36.60
C GLY A 382 17.85 14.94 -36.30
N LYS A 383 18.69 15.08 -37.35
CA LYS A 383 20.15 14.96 -37.23
C LYS A 383 20.78 16.03 -36.33
N GLY A 384 20.29 17.26 -36.37
CA GLY A 384 20.81 18.38 -35.55
C GLY A 384 20.66 18.10 -34.06
N ARG A 385 19.43 17.82 -33.62
CA ARG A 385 19.13 17.47 -32.22
C ARG A 385 19.84 16.20 -31.75
N ALA A 386 20.01 15.20 -32.61
CA ALA A 386 20.78 14.00 -32.31
C ALA A 386 22.29 14.28 -32.12
N LYS A 387 22.86 15.24 -32.86
CA LYS A 387 24.25 15.67 -32.68
C LYS A 387 24.44 16.40 -31.35
N ALA A 388 23.54 17.34 -31.03
CA ALA A 388 23.57 18.08 -29.77
C ALA A 388 23.40 17.14 -28.56
N PHE A 389 22.49 16.16 -28.64
CA PHE A 389 22.33 15.15 -27.60
C PHE A 389 23.62 14.33 -27.36
N ARG A 390 24.29 13.90 -28.44
CA ARG A 390 25.56 13.17 -28.34
C ARG A 390 26.70 14.01 -27.76
N ALA A 391 26.62 15.34 -27.81
CA ALA A 391 27.58 16.20 -27.12
C ALA A 391 27.31 16.20 -25.61
N ILE A 392 26.05 16.31 -25.20
CA ILE A 392 25.63 16.20 -23.79
C ILE A 392 26.03 14.84 -23.20
N GLU A 393 25.76 13.74 -23.90
CA GLU A 393 26.17 12.41 -23.42
C GLU A 393 27.68 12.31 -23.25
N ARG A 394 28.47 12.88 -24.17
CA ARG A 394 29.94 12.83 -24.08
C ARG A 394 30.46 13.58 -22.87
N GLU A 395 29.94 14.77 -22.59
CA GLU A 395 30.26 15.51 -21.37
C GLU A 395 30.04 14.61 -20.14
N ILE A 396 28.83 14.08 -19.97
CA ILE A 396 28.47 13.23 -18.82
C ILE A 396 29.34 11.97 -18.70
N MET A 397 29.81 11.40 -19.83
CA MET A 397 30.57 10.15 -19.84
C MET A 397 32.08 10.34 -19.64
N ILE A 398 32.62 11.51 -19.99
CA ILE A 398 34.05 11.83 -19.86
C ILE A 398 34.35 12.46 -18.48
N SER A 399 33.41 13.25 -17.97
CA SER A 399 33.42 13.97 -16.68
C SER A 399 33.35 13.09 -15.46
#